data_AF-A0A3M4KP05-F1
#
_entry.id   AF-A0A3M4KP05-F1
#
_cell.length_a   1.000
_cell.length_b   1.000
_cell.length_c   1.000
_cell.angle_alpha   90.00
_cell.angle_beta   90.00
_cell.angle_gamma   90.00
#
_symmetry.space_group_name_H-M   'P 1'
#
loop_
_entity.id
_entity.type
_entity.pdbx_description
1 polymer ?
#
loop_
_entity_poly.entity_id
_entity_poly.type
_entity_poly.pdbx_seq_one_letter_code
_entity_poly.pdbx_strand_id
1 'polypeptide(L)' 'NRLHWMQKAYGLDGSDTVLQKTPFSFDVSVWEFFWPLLTGARLAVALPGDHRDPERLVQTIREHQVTT' A
#
# COMPACT_ATOMS: atom_id res chain seq x y z
N ASN A 1 17.41 -3.21 -9.25
CA ASN A 1 16.76 -2.67 -8.04
C ASN A 1 15.24 -2.89 -8.17
N ARG A 2 14.60 -3.56 -7.19
CA ARG A 2 13.21 -4.07 -7.25
C ARG A 2 12.14 -2.97 -7.40
N LEU A 3 12.27 -1.86 -6.66
CA LEU A 3 11.30 -0.75 -6.72
C LEU A 3 11.29 -0.07 -8.09
N HIS A 4 12.46 0.08 -8.69
CA HIS A 4 12.60 0.64 -10.04
C HIS A 4 11.98 -0.24 -11.13
N TRP A 5 12.01 -1.57 -10.94
CA TRP A 5 11.30 -2.50 -11.81
C TRP A 5 9.77 -2.42 -11.60
N MET A 6 9.30 -2.39 -10.35
CA MET A 6 7.87 -2.26 -10.05
C MET A 6 7.29 -0.96 -10.63
N GLN A 7 8.03 0.16 -10.53
CA GLN A 7 7.62 1.42 -11.14
C GLN A 7 7.45 1.31 -12.66
N LYS A 8 8.38 0.65 -13.35
CA LYS A 8 8.28 0.44 -14.80
C LYS A 8 7.15 -0.49 -15.20
N ALA A 9 6.81 -1.47 -14.35
CA ALA A 9 5.79 -2.47 -14.64
C ALA A 9 4.36 -1.98 -14.33
N TYR A 10 4.19 -1.23 -13.24
CA TYR A 10 2.87 -0.88 -12.70
C TYR A 10 2.55 0.61 -12.73
N GLY A 11 3.55 1.48 -12.87
CA GLY A 11 3.31 2.91 -13.16
C GLY A 11 2.58 3.68 -12.07
N LEU A 12 2.87 3.41 -10.78
CA LEU A 12 2.26 4.14 -9.66
C LEU A 12 2.58 5.64 -9.74
N ASP A 13 1.57 6.48 -9.58
CA ASP A 13 1.71 7.94 -9.62
C ASP A 13 1.02 8.64 -8.43
N GLY A 14 1.09 9.98 -8.39
CA GLY A 14 0.59 10.77 -7.26
C GLY A 14 -0.93 10.71 -7.05
N SER A 15 -1.69 10.15 -7.98
CA SER A 15 -3.13 9.93 -7.83
C SER A 15 -3.48 8.62 -7.11
N ASP A 16 -2.50 7.73 -6.94
CA ASP A 16 -2.69 6.43 -6.32
C ASP A 16 -2.67 6.47 -4.80
N THR A 17 -3.37 5.50 -4.20
CA THR A 17 -3.29 5.19 -2.77
C THR A 17 -2.93 3.72 -2.57
N VAL A 18 -1.80 3.47 -1.92
CA VAL A 18 -1.32 2.13 -1.58
C VAL A 18 -1.75 1.77 -0.16
N LEU A 19 -2.27 0.56 0.04
CA LEU A 19 -2.61 0.04 1.37
C LEU A 19 -1.43 -0.71 2.03
N GLN A 20 -0.94 -0.17 3.14
CA GLN A 20 -0.04 -0.84 4.07
C GLN A 20 -0.86 -1.74 5.00
N LYS A 21 -0.92 -3.04 4.69
CA LYS A 21 -1.60 -4.04 5.54
C LYS A 21 -0.65 -5.10 6.08
N THR A 22 0.51 -5.27 5.45
CA THR A 22 1.41 -6.38 5.74
C THR A 22 2.25 -6.07 6.99
N PRO A 23 2.36 -6.97 7.98
CA PRO A 23 3.21 -6.70 9.13
C PRO A 23 4.65 -6.39 8.72
N PHE A 24 5.29 -5.42 9.39
CA PHE A 24 6.63 -4.93 9.04
C PHE A 24 7.74 -6.00 9.05
N SER A 25 7.47 -7.14 9.69
CA SER A 25 8.38 -8.28 9.77
C SER A 25 8.45 -9.11 8.48
N PHE A 26 7.58 -8.85 7.51
CA PHE A 26 7.57 -9.54 6.21
C PHE A 26 8.16 -8.66 5.11
N ASP A 27 8.88 -9.27 4.18
CA ASP A 27 9.56 -8.59 3.06
C ASP A 27 8.62 -7.76 2.16
N VAL A 28 7.38 -8.19 2.01
CA VAL A 28 6.32 -7.47 1.26
C VAL A 28 6.05 -6.08 1.85
N SER A 29 6.23 -5.85 3.16
CA SER A 29 5.99 -4.53 3.74
C SER A 29 6.96 -3.47 3.22
N VAL A 30 8.16 -3.86 2.77
CA VAL A 30 9.20 -2.92 2.32
C VAL A 30 8.71 -2.08 1.14
N TRP A 31 8.07 -2.70 0.15
CA TRP A 31 7.59 -1.93 -1.00
C TRP A 31 6.29 -1.18 -0.69
N GLU A 32 5.43 -1.70 0.20
CA GLU A 32 4.26 -0.96 0.69
C GLU A 32 4.66 0.38 1.33
N PHE A 33 5.76 0.41 2.09
CA PHE A 33 6.26 1.65 2.71
C PHE A 33 6.91 2.60 1.71
N PHE A 34 7.87 2.12 0.91
CA PHE A 34 8.77 3.01 0.18
C PHE A 34 8.29 3.36 -1.22
N TRP A 35 7.57 2.48 -1.90
CA TRP A 35 7.15 2.73 -3.27
C TRP A 35 6.26 3.97 -3.43
N PRO A 36 5.17 4.14 -2.65
CA PRO A 36 4.33 5.34 -2.78
C PRO A 36 5.07 6.63 -2.41
N LEU A 37 5.95 6.59 -1.41
CA LEU A 37 6.73 7.77 -0.99
C LEU A 37 7.74 8.22 -2.06
N LEU A 38 8.24 7.31 -2.89
CA LEU A 38 9.17 7.63 -3.98
C LEU A 38 8.47 8.22 -5.21
N THR A 39 7.17 7.96 -5.38
CA THR A 39 6.39 8.38 -6.56
C THR A 39 5.45 9.54 -6.29
N GLY A 40 5.31 9.94 -5.02
CA GLY A 40 4.36 10.98 -4.59
C GLY A 40 2.94 10.47 -4.36
N ALA A 41 2.74 9.15 -4.35
CA ALA A 41 1.46 8.52 -4.05
C ALA A 41 1.14 8.56 -2.54
N ARG A 42 -0.13 8.34 -2.19
CA ARG A 42 -0.58 8.28 -0.80
C ARG A 42 -0.38 6.88 -0.22
N LEU A 43 0.02 6.80 1.06
CA LEU A 43 0.06 5.56 1.83
C LEU A 43 -1.08 5.54 2.86
N ALA A 44 -1.98 4.56 2.77
CA ALA A 44 -3.00 4.28 3.77
C ALA A 44 -2.51 3.15 4.68
N VAL A 45 -2.60 3.32 6.00
CA VAL A 45 -2.11 2.32 6.97
C VAL A 45 -3.30 1.68 7.65
N ALA A 46 -3.46 0.35 7.51
CA ALA A 46 -4.50 -0.38 8.20
C ALA A 46 -4.21 -0.43 9.72
N LEU A 47 -5.26 -0.45 10.55
CA LEU A 47 -5.05 -0.55 12.00
C LEU A 47 -4.51 -1.95 12.37
N PRO A 48 -3.75 -2.07 13.47
CA PRO A 48 -3.27 -3.36 13.95
C PRO A 48 -4.42 -4.37 14.12
N GLY A 49 -4.29 -5.52 13.46
CA GLY A 49 -5.29 -6.60 13.51
C GLY A 49 -6.34 -6.57 12.39
N ASP A 50 -6.55 -5.44 11.71
CA ASP A 50 -7.58 -5.33 10.66
C ASP A 50 -7.28 -6.20 9.43
N HIS A 51 -6.01 -6.54 9.19
CA HIS A 51 -5.63 -7.49 8.14
C HIS A 51 -6.28 -8.88 8.27
N ARG A 52 -6.89 -9.20 9.42
CA ARG A 52 -7.58 -10.47 9.70
C ARG A 52 -9.10 -10.37 9.55
N ASP A 53 -9.63 -9.16 9.39
CA ASP A 53 -11.07 -8.89 9.27
C ASP A 53 -11.37 -8.35 7.86
N PRO A 54 -11.97 -9.17 6.98
CA PRO A 54 -12.29 -8.76 5.62
C PRO A 54 -13.24 -7.56 5.54
N GLU A 55 -14.17 -7.41 6.48
CA GLU A 55 -15.14 -6.32 6.46
C GLU A 55 -14.47 -4.99 6.78
N ARG A 56 -13.58 -4.99 7.79
CA ARG A 56 -12.77 -3.81 8.11
C ARG A 56 -11.83 -3.44 6.98
N LEU A 57 -11.19 -4.41 6.33
CA LEU A 57 -10.37 -4.14 5.14
C LEU A 57 -11.17 -3.46 4.04
N VAL A 58 -12.38 -3.93 3.76
CA VAL A 58 -13.26 -3.30 2.75
C VAL A 58 -13.65 -1.88 3.16
N GLN A 59 -13.92 -1.63 4.44
CA GLN A 59 -14.17 -0.27 4.95
C GLN A 59 -12.95 0.63 4.75
N THR A 60 -11.77 0.20 5.19
CA THR A 60 -10.50 0.93 5.03
C THR A 60 -10.20 1.24 3.55
N ILE A 61 -10.40 0.28 2.65
CA ILE A 61 -10.22 0.46 1.20
C ILE A 61 -11.13 1.58 0.68
N ARG A 62 -12.39 1.60 1.11
CA ARG A 62 -13.37 2.61 0.68
C ARG A 62 -13.08 3.98 1.28
N GLU A 63 -12.81 4.04 2.58
CA GLU A 63 -12.53 5.28 3.32
C GLU A 63 -11.27 5.98 2.80
N HIS A 64 -10.23 5.22 2.45
CA HIS A 64 -8.98 5.77 1.96
C HIS A 64 -8.87 5.83 0.44
N GLN A 65 -9.86 5.33 -0.30
CA GLN A 65 -9.85 5.26 -1.76
C GLN A 65 -8.60 4.52 -2.29
N VAL A 66 -8.31 3.35 -1.72
CA VAL A 66 -7.15 2.52 -2.10
C VAL A 66 -7.25 2.08 -3.56
N THR A 67 -6.18 2.27 -4.32
CA THR A 67 -6.07 1.87 -5.73
C THR A 67 -5.10 0.71 -5.95
N THR A 68 -4.25 0.37 -4.98
CA THR A 68 -3.26 -0.72 -5.04
C THR A 68 -2.94 -1.31 -3.67
#